data_AF-A0AAN7VM53-F1
#
_entry.id   AF-A0AAN7VM53-F1
#
_cell.length_a   1.000
_cell.length_b   1.000
_cell.length_c   1.000
_cell.angle_alpha   90.00
_cell.angle_beta   90.00
_cell.angle_gamma   90.00
#
_symmetry.space_group_name_H-M   'P 1'
#
loop_
_entity.id
_entity.type
_entity.pdbx_description
1 polymer ?
#
loop_
_entity_poly.entity_id
_entity_poly.type
_entity_poly.pdbx_seq_one_letter_code
_entity_poly.pdbx_strand_id
1 'polypeptide(L)'
;MTKTSNYNVAVGMIVALGSFSYGFGFATFATSIGQPGFYTYFNLDPTTPYTNSILGAVNALFFFGACVGALGAGPLSDHIGRRWTILAAALVALVGGALAAGSVRNPIGAILGACHLETAE
;
A
#
# COMPACT_ATOMS: atom_id res chain seq x y z
N MET A 1 -36.09 -4.28 1.84
CA MET A 1 -35.26 -4.78 0.73
C MET A 1 -35.01 -3.65 -0.25
N THR A 2 -33.86 -2.98 -0.14
CA THR A 2 -33.50 -1.86 -1.03
C THR A 2 -33.20 -2.40 -2.43
N LYS A 3 -33.91 -1.88 -3.44
CA LYS A 3 -33.67 -2.22 -4.86
C LYS A 3 -32.19 -2.00 -5.17
N THR A 4 -31.48 -3.05 -5.54
CA THR A 4 -30.11 -2.99 -6.06
C THR A 4 -30.14 -2.35 -7.45
N SER A 5 -30.23 -1.02 -7.48
CA SER A 5 -29.92 -0.26 -8.69
C SER A 5 -28.45 -0.52 -9.05
N ASN A 6 -28.13 -0.62 -10.35
CA ASN A 6 -26.77 -0.83 -10.86
C ASN A 6 -25.76 0.15 -10.22
N TYR A 7 -26.22 1.34 -9.82
CA TYR A 7 -25.44 2.31 -9.07
C TYR A 7 -24.88 1.77 -7.74
N ASN A 8 -25.69 1.10 -6.93
CA ASN A 8 -25.24 0.56 -5.64
C ASN A 8 -24.27 -0.61 -5.82
N VAL A 9 -24.44 -1.42 -6.87
CA VAL A 9 -23.52 -2.51 -7.23
C VAL A 9 -22.18 -1.94 -7.68
N ALA A 10 -22.18 -0.90 -8.51
CA ALA A 10 -20.97 -0.20 -8.95
C ALA A 10 -20.20 0.43 -7.77
N VAL A 11 -20.91 1.11 -6.86
CA VAL A 11 -20.28 1.66 -5.64
C VAL A 11 -19.71 0.55 -4.75
N GLY A 12 -20.42 -0.58 -4.61
CA GLY A 12 -19.93 -1.73 -3.86
C GLY A 12 -18.63 -2.33 -4.43
N MET A 13 -18.53 -2.45 -5.76
CA MET A 13 -17.32 -2.94 -6.42
C MET A 13 -16.12 -1.99 -6.23
N ILE A 14 -16.33 -0.67 -6.29
CA ILE A 14 -15.27 0.32 -6.06
C ILE A 14 -14.75 0.22 -4.62
N VAL A 15 -15.65 0.04 -3.64
CA VAL A 15 -15.25 -0.13 -2.23
C VAL A 15 -14.48 -1.44 -2.04
N ALA A 16 -14.92 -2.54 -2.66
CA ALA A 16 -14.21 -3.82 -2.62
C ALA A 16 -12.81 -3.73 -3.23
N LEU A 17 -12.65 -3.00 -4.34
CA LEU A 17 -11.35 -2.73 -4.96
C LEU A 17 -10.44 -1.92 -4.01
N GLY A 18 -10.98 -0.97 -3.26
CA GLY A 18 -10.22 -0.22 -2.25
C GLY A 18 -9.65 -1.12 -1.16
N SER A 19 -10.46 -2.04 -0.63
CA SER A 19 -10.00 -3.02 0.37
C SER A 19 -8.95 -3.99 -0.20
N PHE A 20 -9.13 -4.42 -1.46
CA PHE A 20 -8.15 -5.25 -2.15
C PHE A 20 -6.80 -4.55 -2.32
N SER A 21 -6.80 -3.30 -2.79
CA SER A 21 -5.57 -2.52 -2.98
C SER A 21 -4.79 -2.31 -1.69
N TYR A 22 -5.49 -2.08 -0.57
CA TYR A 22 -4.85 -1.98 0.74
C TYR A 22 -4.16 -3.29 1.15
N GLY A 23 -4.83 -4.43 0.98
CA GLY A 23 -4.26 -5.75 1.25
C GLY A 23 -3.07 -6.09 0.33
N PHE A 24 -3.16 -5.73 -0.95
CA PHE A 24 -2.09 -5.93 -1.93
C PHE A 24 -0.81 -5.14 -1.55
N GLY A 25 -0.97 -3.89 -1.08
CA GLY A 25 0.16 -3.08 -0.61
C GLY A 25 0.87 -3.71 0.59
N PHE A 26 0.12 -4.21 1.57
CA PHE A 26 0.68 -4.92 2.72
C PHE A 26 1.42 -6.21 2.32
N ALA A 27 0.84 -7.01 1.42
CA ALA A 27 1.46 -8.25 0.95
C ALA A 27 2.78 -7.99 0.21
N THR A 28 2.81 -6.99 -0.68
CA THR A 28 4.01 -6.63 -1.45
C THR A 28 5.12 -6.06 -0.56
N PHE A 29 4.76 -5.32 0.50
CA PHE A 29 5.71 -4.83 1.48
C PHE A 29 6.35 -5.99 2.27
N ALA A 30 5.53 -6.94 2.73
CA ALA A 30 6.02 -8.12 3.46
C ALA A 30 6.97 -8.98 2.62
N THR A 31 6.69 -9.18 1.33
CA THR A 31 7.58 -9.93 0.44
C THR A 31 8.88 -9.18 0.14
N SER A 32 8.84 -7.85 0.04
CA SER A 32 10.03 -7.03 -0.23
C SER A 32 11.07 -7.10 0.89
N ILE A 33 10.64 -7.23 2.15
CA ILE A 33 11.54 -7.40 3.31
C ILE A 33 12.27 -8.76 3.29
N GLY A 34 11.64 -9.79 2.71
CA GLY A 34 12.21 -11.13 2.61
C GLY A 34 13.29 -11.28 1.55
N GLN A 35 13.45 -10.30 0.65
CA GLN A 35 14.35 -10.42 -0.49
C GLN A 35 15.78 -9.96 -0.13
N PRO A 36 16.84 -10.71 -0.50
CA PRO A 36 18.24 -10.33 -0.21
C PRO A 36 18.67 -9.01 -0.88
N GLY A 37 17.96 -8.59 -1.94
CA GLY A 37 18.14 -7.30 -2.60
C GLY A 37 17.79 -6.09 -1.72
N PHE A 38 16.92 -6.25 -0.72
CA PHE A 38 16.53 -5.17 0.20
C PHE A 38 17.69 -4.79 1.13
N TYR A 39 18.36 -5.81 1.68
CA TYR A 39 19.52 -5.64 2.57
C TYR A 39 20.70 -4.98 1.86
N THR A 40 20.94 -5.33 0.61
CA THR A 40 22.00 -4.69 -0.22
C THR A 40 21.63 -3.27 -0.64
N TYR A 41 20.36 -2.98 -0.95
CA TYR A 41 19.88 -1.64 -1.28
C TYR A 41 19.96 -0.67 -0.10
N PHE A 42 19.64 -1.12 1.12
CA PHE A 42 19.72 -0.31 2.33
C PHE A 42 21.08 -0.39 3.06
N ASN A 43 22.04 -1.15 2.54
CA ASN A 43 23.36 -1.38 3.15
C ASN A 43 23.25 -1.93 4.60
N LEU A 44 22.29 -2.82 4.83
CA LEU A 44 21.97 -3.39 6.14
C LEU A 44 22.48 -4.83 6.22
N ASP A 45 23.23 -5.16 7.28
CA ASP A 45 23.66 -6.53 7.56
C ASP A 45 22.54 -7.28 8.31
N PRO A 46 22.03 -8.43 7.78
CA PRO A 46 20.93 -9.18 8.37
C PRO A 46 21.25 -9.73 9.78
N THR A 47 22.52 -9.78 10.17
CA THR A 47 22.95 -10.32 11.47
C THR A 47 22.91 -9.29 12.61
N THR A 48 22.71 -8.01 12.28
CA THR A 48 22.80 -6.92 13.27
C THR A 48 21.44 -6.57 13.88
N PRO A 49 21.37 -6.25 15.19
CA PRO A 49 20.13 -5.81 15.85
C PRO A 49 19.57 -4.49 15.27
N TYR A 50 20.41 -3.73 14.57
CA TYR A 50 20.04 -2.50 13.87
C TYR A 50 19.05 -2.75 12.73
N THR A 51 19.27 -3.80 11.93
CA THR A 51 18.39 -4.21 10.83
C THR A 51 17.00 -4.60 11.33
N ASN A 52 16.92 -5.36 12.42
CA ASN A 52 15.66 -5.75 13.02
C ASN A 52 14.90 -4.53 13.60
N SER A 53 15.64 -3.55 14.15
CA SER A 53 15.04 -2.31 14.66
C SER A 53 14.43 -1.47 13.54
N ILE A 54 15.06 -1.41 12.36
CA ILE A 54 14.53 -0.71 11.19
C ILE A 54 13.29 -1.41 10.65
N LEU A 55 13.34 -2.74 10.47
CA LEU A 55 12.17 -3.51 10.01
C LEU A 55 10.99 -3.38 10.98
N GLY A 56 11.26 -3.45 12.29
CA GLY A 56 10.27 -3.20 13.32
C GLY A 56 9.69 -1.79 13.24
N ALA A 57 10.52 -0.77 13.06
CA ALA A 57 10.08 0.62 12.93
C ALA A 57 9.18 0.84 11.70
N VAL A 58 9.51 0.26 10.54
CA VAL A 58 8.67 0.42 9.33
C VAL A 58 7.32 -0.29 9.49
N ASN A 59 7.30 -1.50 10.05
CA ASN A 59 6.05 -2.19 10.35
C ASN A 59 5.21 -1.42 11.39
N ALA A 60 5.85 -0.88 12.44
CA ALA A 60 5.18 -0.07 13.45
C ALA A 60 4.57 1.20 12.85
N LEU A 61 5.27 1.88 11.93
CA LEU A 61 4.75 3.05 11.22
C LEU A 61 3.56 2.70 10.31
N PHE A 62 3.59 1.53 9.67
CA PHE A 62 2.46 1.04 8.85
C PHE A 62 1.20 0.84 9.71
N PHE A 63 1.32 0.11 10.83
CA PHE A 63 0.19 -0.10 11.74
C PHE A 63 -0.24 1.18 12.46
N PHE A 64 0.69 2.08 12.78
CA PHE A 64 0.38 3.39 13.32
C PHE A 64 -0.49 4.19 12.34
N GLY A 65 -0.14 4.21 11.05
CA GLY A 65 -0.96 4.83 10.01
C GLY A 65 -2.35 4.21 9.91
N ALA A 66 -2.45 2.89 10.00
CA ALA A 66 -3.74 2.19 10.01
C ALA A 66 -4.59 2.55 11.25
N CYS A 67 -3.98 2.61 12.44
CA CYS A 67 -4.65 3.02 13.68
C CYS A 67 -5.15 4.46 13.63
N VAL A 68 -4.31 5.39 13.16
CA VAL A 68 -4.68 6.80 13.00
C VAL A 68 -5.80 6.93 11.96
N GLY A 69 -5.72 6.18 10.85
CA GLY A 69 -6.77 6.13 9.83
C GLY A 69 -8.10 5.60 10.38
N ALA A 70 -8.09 4.54 11.18
CA ALA A 70 -9.29 3.97 11.79
C ALA A 70 -9.91 4.91 12.83
N LEU A 71 -9.09 5.54 13.68
CA LEU A 71 -9.53 6.52 14.67
C LEU A 71 -10.10 7.80 14.02
N GLY A 72 -9.52 8.23 12.90
CA GLY A 72 -10.00 9.37 12.13
C GLY A 72 -11.26 9.07 11.31
N ALA A 73 -11.39 7.86 10.78
CA ALA A 73 -12.49 7.50 9.88
C ALA A 73 -13.88 7.59 10.53
N GLY A 74 -13.99 7.31 11.83
CA GLY A 74 -15.25 7.43 12.59
C GLY A 74 -15.79 8.88 12.64
N PRO A 75 -15.14 9.79 13.37
CA PRO A 75 -15.62 11.18 13.51
C PRO A 75 -15.68 11.93 12.17
N LEU A 76 -14.77 11.62 11.22
CA LEU A 76 -14.79 12.26 9.90
C LEU A 76 -15.99 11.77 9.04
N SER A 77 -16.44 10.53 9.23
CA SER A 77 -17.63 9.99 8.56
C SER A 77 -18.91 10.64 9.05
N ASP A 78 -19.00 10.93 10.35
CA ASP A 78 -20.18 11.52 10.97
C ASP A 78 -20.29 13.04 10.75
N HIS A 79 -19.17 13.77 10.71
CA HIS A 79 -19.19 15.23 10.55
C HIS A 79 -19.17 15.72 9.10
N ILE A 80 -18.47 15.03 8.19
CA ILE A 80 -18.19 15.53 6.82
C ILE A 80 -18.96 14.76 5.73
N GLY A 81 -19.63 13.66 6.11
CA GLY A 81 -20.45 12.85 5.22
C GLY A 81 -19.65 11.81 4.43
N ARG A 82 -20.21 10.59 4.36
CA ARG A 82 -19.59 9.36 3.82
C ARG A 82 -18.92 9.46 2.45
N ARG A 83 -19.32 10.40 1.58
CA ARG A 83 -18.70 10.60 0.26
C ARG A 83 -17.34 11.27 0.35
N TRP A 84 -17.19 12.23 1.26
CA TRP A 84 -16.00 13.07 1.37
C TRP A 84 -14.90 12.37 2.15
N THR A 85 -15.26 11.51 3.10
CA THR A 85 -14.34 10.58 3.77
C THR A 85 -13.69 9.62 2.77
N ILE A 86 -14.47 9.05 1.84
CA ILE A 86 -13.93 8.18 0.78
C ILE A 86 -13.02 8.97 -0.17
N LEU A 87 -13.41 10.20 -0.51
CA LEU A 87 -12.63 11.05 -1.42
C LEU A 87 -11.29 11.49 -0.77
N ALA A 88 -11.31 11.85 0.51
CA ALA A 88 -10.10 12.16 1.27
C ALA A 88 -9.18 10.93 1.39
N ALA A 89 -9.74 9.75 1.69
CA ALA A 89 -8.98 8.51 1.72
C ALA A 89 -8.36 8.17 0.35
N ALA A 90 -9.09 8.40 -0.75
CA ALA A 90 -8.59 8.21 -2.10
C ALA A 90 -7.46 9.19 -2.45
N LEU A 91 -7.53 10.46 -2.00
CA LEU A 91 -6.45 11.43 -2.19
C LEU A 91 -5.18 11.05 -1.41
N VAL A 92 -5.33 10.62 -0.15
CA VAL A 92 -4.20 10.14 0.66
C VAL A 92 -3.57 8.91 0.02
N ALA A 93 -4.38 7.98 -0.48
CA ALA A 93 -3.91 6.81 -1.21
C ALA A 93 -3.20 7.18 -2.53
N LEU A 94 -3.71 8.18 -3.25
CA LEU A 94 -3.09 8.71 -4.47
C LEU A 94 -1.73 9.33 -4.19
N VAL A 95 -1.61 10.16 -3.16
CA VAL A 95 -0.34 10.80 -2.77
C VAL A 95 0.65 9.74 -2.28
N GLY A 96 0.19 8.78 -1.45
CA GLY A 96 1.03 7.67 -0.98
C GLY A 96 1.52 6.79 -2.13
N GLY A 97 0.65 6.44 -3.07
CA GLY A 97 1.00 5.68 -4.28
C GLY A 97 1.92 6.45 -5.21
N ALA A 98 1.69 7.75 -5.40
CA ALA A 98 2.56 8.61 -6.20
C ALA A 98 3.95 8.77 -5.58
N LEU A 99 4.05 8.87 -4.25
CA LEU A 99 5.32 8.93 -3.54
C LEU A 99 6.06 7.59 -3.61
N ALA A 100 5.35 6.46 -3.46
CA ALA A 100 5.91 5.13 -3.63
C ALA A 100 6.41 4.90 -5.07
N ALA A 101 5.65 5.35 -6.07
CA ALA A 101 6.03 5.28 -7.49
C ALA A 101 7.17 6.24 -7.85
N GLY A 102 7.25 7.40 -7.20
CA GLY A 102 8.27 8.43 -7.42
C GLY A 102 9.57 8.20 -6.66
N SER A 103 9.62 7.26 -5.72
CA SER A 103 10.83 6.96 -4.93
C SER A 103 11.89 6.26 -5.78
N VAL A 104 12.64 7.09 -6.52
CA VAL A 104 14.04 7.03 -6.98
C VAL A 104 14.69 5.75 -7.54
N ARG A 105 14.00 4.61 -7.69
CA ARG A 105 14.54 3.43 -8.41
C ARG A 105 13.47 2.61 -9.13
N ASN A 106 12.91 3.21 -10.17
CA ASN A 106 12.09 2.62 -11.24
C ASN A 106 12.20 1.08 -11.44
N PRO A 107 11.17 0.28 -11.07
CA PRO A 107 11.03 -1.09 -11.59
C PRO A 107 10.31 -1.13 -12.96
N ILE A 108 9.75 -0.03 -13.47
CA ILE A 108 9.12 -0.03 -14.82
C ILE A 108 10.17 -0.21 -15.95
N GLY A 109 11.45 0.07 -15.71
CA GLY A 109 12.55 -0.30 -16.61
C GLY A 109 13.11 -1.70 -16.35
N ALA A 110 13.02 -2.20 -15.12
CA ALA A 110 13.50 -3.53 -14.74
C ALA A 110 12.54 -4.65 -15.18
N ILE A 111 11.23 -4.40 -15.23
CA ILE A 111 10.24 -5.37 -15.73
C ILE A 111 10.38 -5.56 -17.25
N LEU A 112 10.74 -4.51 -18.01
CA LEU A 112 11.06 -4.64 -19.44
C LEU A 112 12.42 -5.33 -19.68
N GLY A 113 13.39 -5.15 -18.77
CA GLY A 113 14.70 -5.81 -18.83
C GLY A 113 14.69 -7.27 -18.39
N ALA A 114 13.89 -7.64 -17.38
CA ALA A 114 13.75 -9.03 -16.91
C ALA A 114 12.96 -9.90 -17.90
N CYS A 115 11.99 -9.31 -18.62
CA CYS A 115 11.27 -10.01 -19.69
C CYS A 115 12.17 -10.39 -20.88
N HIS A 116 13.38 -9.83 -20.98
CA HIS A 116 14.38 -10.23 -21.97
C HIS A 116 15.37 -11.31 -21.48
N LEU A 117 15.42 -11.60 -20.17
CA LEU A 117 16.29 -12.65 -19.61
C LEU A 117 15.54 -13.98 -19.39
N GLU A 118 14.21 -13.94 -19.23
CA GLU A 118 13.40 -15.14 -18.99
C GLU A 118 12.99 -15.90 -20.28
N THR A 119 13.57 -15.55 -21.44
CA THR A 119 13.47 -16.33 -22.70
C THR A 119 14.78 -17.04 -23.06
N ALA A 120 15.77 -17.04 -22.17
CA ALA A 120 17.08 -17.66 -22.39
C ALA A 120 17.38 -18.87 -21.46
N GLU A 121 16.41 -19.36 -20.68
CA GLU A 121 16.48 -20.67 -20.00
C GLU A 121 15.18 -21.47 -20.24
#